data_AF-A0A9P6T2K0-F1
#
_entry.id   AF-A0A9P6T2K0-F1
#
_cell.length_a   1.000
_cell.length_b   1.000
_cell.length_c   1.000
_cell.angle_alpha   90.00
_cell.angle_beta   90.00
_cell.angle_gamma   90.00
#
_symmetry.space_group_name_H-M   'P 1'
#
loop_
_entity.id
_entity.type
_entity.pdbx_description
1 polymer ?
#
loop_
_entity_poly.entity_id
_entity_poly.type
_entity_poly.pdbx_seq_one_letter_code
_entity_poly.pdbx_strand_id
1 'polypeptide(L)'
;MASTSSPLLQFKAGRCFREGTTNIVQPDSTKGLVYMDKEDDLLHFYWKNRTTNAVVDDLILFPGDAELKTVPECTTGRVVMLQFKSSSQKLFFWLQEANTDRDQIILQQANALISQGQEETGQFEDEDVTME
;
A
#
# COMPACT_ATOMS: atom_id res chain seq x y z
N MET A 1 25.80 -1.17 -10.99
CA MET A 1 25.46 -2.56 -10.65
C MET A 1 24.02 -2.52 -10.15
N ALA A 2 23.06 -3.07 -10.91
CA ALA A 2 21.67 -3.08 -10.50
C ALA A 2 21.46 -4.35 -9.69
N SER A 3 21.28 -4.23 -8.38
CA SER A 3 20.88 -5.33 -7.51
C SER A 3 19.57 -5.88 -8.07
N THR A 4 19.62 -7.05 -8.70
CA THR A 4 18.44 -7.77 -9.21
C THR A 4 17.76 -8.46 -8.04
N SER A 5 17.36 -7.70 -7.03
CA SER A 5 16.49 -8.17 -5.97
C SER A 5 15.10 -8.35 -6.60
N SER A 6 14.56 -9.55 -6.50
CA SER A 6 13.22 -9.81 -7.01
C SER A 6 12.23 -9.12 -6.08
N PRO A 7 11.35 -8.25 -6.59
CA PRO A 7 10.42 -7.52 -5.72
C PRO A 7 9.54 -8.52 -4.97
N LEU A 8 9.42 -8.33 -3.66
CA LEU A 8 8.61 -9.16 -2.75
C LEU A 8 7.13 -9.08 -3.13
N LEU A 9 6.70 -7.89 -3.52
CA LEU A 9 5.34 -7.63 -3.98
C LEU A 9 5.39 -6.59 -5.09
N GLN A 10 4.58 -6.77 -6.14
CA GLN A 10 4.41 -5.75 -7.17
C GLN A 10 2.98 -5.75 -7.71
N PHE A 11 2.44 -4.56 -7.93
CA PHE A 11 1.09 -4.38 -8.45
C PHE A 11 0.97 -3.08 -9.23
N LYS A 12 0.01 -3.04 -10.16
CA LYS A 12 -0.27 -1.84 -10.94
C LYS A 12 -1.15 -0.92 -10.12
N ALA A 13 -0.63 0.26 -9.79
CA ALA A 13 -1.39 1.27 -9.10
C ALA A 13 -0.95 2.67 -9.55
N GLY A 14 -1.91 3.54 -9.81
CA GLY A 14 -1.63 4.95 -10.00
C GLY A 14 -1.61 5.69 -8.66
N ARG A 15 -1.13 6.93 -8.68
CA ARG A 15 -1.14 7.80 -7.49
C ARG A 15 -2.44 8.57 -7.44
N CYS A 16 -2.82 8.95 -6.24
CA CYS A 16 -3.88 9.90 -5.99
C CYS A 16 -3.31 10.98 -5.07
N PHE A 17 -3.60 12.24 -5.39
CA PHE A 17 -3.15 13.37 -4.60
C PHE A 17 -4.36 14.02 -3.94
N ARG A 18 -4.22 14.35 -2.66
CA ARG A 18 -5.22 15.13 -1.93
C ARG A 18 -4.99 16.61 -2.23
N GLU A 19 -6.03 17.32 -2.65
CA GLU A 19 -5.93 18.75 -2.97
C GLU A 19 -6.02 19.60 -1.68
N GLY A 20 -4.85 20.02 -1.17
CA GLY A 20 -4.74 20.92 -0.01
C GLY A 20 -5.41 20.35 1.25
N THR A 21 -6.20 21.19 1.93
CA THR A 21 -6.94 20.83 3.16
C THR A 21 -8.29 20.17 2.86
N THR A 22 -8.75 20.15 1.61
CA THR A 22 -10.06 19.59 1.26
C THR A 22 -10.03 18.07 1.34
N ASN A 23 -11.18 17.42 1.54
CA ASN A 23 -11.29 15.95 1.51
C ASN A 23 -11.34 15.40 0.06
N ILE A 24 -10.92 16.19 -0.93
CA ILE A 24 -10.94 15.81 -2.34
C ILE A 24 -9.62 15.12 -2.69
N VAL A 25 -9.72 13.89 -3.16
CA VAL A 25 -8.60 13.08 -3.64
C VAL A 25 -8.73 12.96 -5.16
N GLN A 26 -7.79 13.52 -5.91
CA GLN A 26 -7.77 13.45 -7.36
C GLN A 26 -6.86 12.29 -7.81
N PRO A 27 -7.39 11.33 -8.59
CA PRO A 27 -6.57 10.29 -9.17
C PRO A 27 -5.70 10.88 -10.28
N ASP A 28 -4.42 10.53 -10.24
CA ASP A 28 -3.49 10.84 -11.30
C ASP A 28 -3.71 9.84 -12.45
N SER A 29 -3.87 10.35 -13.68
CA SER A 29 -4.05 9.52 -14.88
C SER A 29 -2.81 8.68 -15.24
N THR A 30 -1.69 8.91 -14.56
CA THR A 30 -0.44 8.19 -14.77
C THR A 30 -0.56 6.72 -14.40
N LYS A 31 -0.12 5.87 -15.34
CA LYS A 31 0.01 4.44 -15.13
C LYS A 31 1.24 4.17 -14.27
N GLY A 32 1.03 3.85 -13.00
CA GLY A 32 2.10 3.49 -12.08
C GLY A 32 2.26 1.99 -11.92
N LEU A 33 3.44 1.59 -11.46
CA LEU A 33 3.70 0.28 -10.90
C LEU A 33 4.31 0.49 -9.52
N VAL A 34 3.63 -0.04 -8.51
CA VAL A 34 4.15 -0.14 -7.16
C VAL A 34 4.89 -1.45 -7.04
N TYR A 35 6.05 -1.42 -6.40
CA TYR A 35 6.74 -2.63 -5.98
C TYR A 35 7.41 -2.41 -4.64
N MET A 36 7.48 -3.47 -3.84
CA MET A 36 8.15 -3.50 -2.56
C MET A 36 9.36 -4.41 -2.64
N ASP A 37 10.47 -3.96 -2.08
CA ASP A 37 11.71 -4.72 -1.97
C ASP A 37 12.26 -4.57 -0.56
N LYS A 38 13.07 -5.52 -0.10
CA LYS A 38 13.75 -5.44 1.20
C LYS A 38 15.24 -5.25 0.94
N GLU A 39 15.71 -4.04 1.21
CA GLU A 39 17.10 -3.61 1.01
C GLU A 39 17.68 -3.20 2.37
N ASP A 40 18.87 -3.69 2.72
CA ASP A 40 19.52 -3.42 4.01
C ASP A 40 18.62 -3.65 5.25
N ASP A 41 17.83 -4.72 5.22
CA ASP A 41 16.82 -5.07 6.22
C ASP A 41 15.62 -4.12 6.38
N LEU A 42 15.54 -3.09 5.54
CA LEU A 42 14.44 -2.13 5.48
C LEU A 42 13.51 -2.43 4.30
N LEU A 43 12.20 -2.27 4.50
CA LEU A 43 11.23 -2.47 3.42
C LEU A 43 11.12 -1.18 2.61
N HIS A 44 11.55 -1.19 1.36
CA HIS A 44 11.40 -0.09 0.43
C HIS A 44 10.12 -0.25 -0.39
N PHE A 45 9.32 0.81 -0.44
CA PHE A 45 8.15 0.95 -1.29
C PHE A 45 8.50 1.89 -2.43
N TYR A 46 8.61 1.33 -3.62
CA TYR A 46 8.90 2.06 -4.83
C TYR A 46 7.63 2.29 -5.64
N TRP A 47 7.45 3.52 -6.10
CA TRP A 47 6.49 3.83 -7.14
C TRP A 47 7.22 4.27 -8.40
N LYS A 48 7.02 3.52 -9.49
CA LYS A 48 7.54 3.89 -10.80
C LYS A 48 6.43 4.23 -11.77
N ASN A 49 6.70 5.22 -12.62
CA ASN A 49 5.84 5.56 -13.72
C ASN A 49 6.08 4.60 -14.88
N ARG A 50 5.06 3.84 -15.29
CA ARG A 50 5.16 2.88 -16.42
C ARG A 50 5.29 3.56 -17.77
N THR A 51 4.90 4.82 -17.88
CA THR A 51 4.97 5.59 -19.11
C THR A 51 6.41 6.04 -19.37
N THR A 52 7.09 6.55 -18.34
CA THR A 52 8.47 7.04 -18.45
C THR A 52 9.51 5.99 -18.03
N ASN A 53 9.08 4.89 -17.41
CA ASN A 53 9.92 3.88 -16.75
C ASN A 53 10.86 4.43 -15.67
N ALA A 54 10.57 5.62 -15.14
CA ALA A 54 11.32 6.22 -14.05
C ALA A 54 10.70 5.89 -12.68
N VAL A 55 11.53 5.52 -11.71
CA VAL A 55 11.16 5.50 -10.29
C VAL A 55 11.00 6.94 -9.84
N VAL A 56 9.82 7.30 -9.34
CA VAL A 56 9.51 8.67 -8.92
C VAL A 56 9.51 8.78 -7.40
N ASP A 57 9.04 7.75 -6.72
CA ASP A 57 9.03 7.69 -5.25
C ASP A 57 9.76 6.43 -4.79
N ASP A 58 10.63 6.61 -3.79
CA ASP A 58 11.27 5.57 -2.99
C ASP A 58 10.97 5.89 -1.52
N LEU A 59 10.18 5.04 -0.88
CA LEU A 59 9.69 5.27 0.47
C LEU A 59 10.12 4.11 1.37
N ILE A 60 10.83 4.43 2.44
CA ILE A 60 11.26 3.42 3.42
C ILE A 60 10.12 3.20 4.41
N LEU A 61 9.64 1.96 4.48
CA LEU A 61 8.64 1.50 5.43
C LEU A 61 9.35 0.78 6.59
N PHE A 62 9.17 1.29 7.80
CA PHE A 62 9.59 0.59 9.00
C PHE A 62 8.52 -0.40 9.45
N PRO A 63 8.91 -1.53 10.04
CA PRO A 63 7.95 -2.53 10.46
C PRO A 63 7.00 -2.01 11.53
N GLY A 64 5.70 -2.21 11.32
CA GLY A 64 4.64 -1.68 12.19
C GLY A 64 4.35 -0.18 12.05
N ASP A 65 5.15 0.55 11.27
CA ASP A 65 5.08 2.00 11.12
C ASP A 65 4.24 2.46 9.94
N ALA A 66 3.86 1.56 9.04
CA ALA A 66 2.93 1.86 7.97
C ALA A 66 1.77 0.88 7.98
N GLU A 67 0.60 1.32 7.51
CA GLU A 67 -0.56 0.47 7.33
C GLU A 67 -1.19 0.77 5.97
N LEU A 68 -1.52 -0.30 5.23
CA LEU A 68 -2.19 -0.21 3.94
C LEU A 68 -3.67 -0.55 4.13
N LYS A 69 -4.55 0.43 3.90
CA LYS A 69 -6.00 0.29 4.11
C LYS A 69 -6.76 0.63 2.84
N THR A 70 -7.84 -0.09 2.55
CA THR A 70 -8.78 0.30 1.48
C THR A 70 -9.61 1.49 1.93
N VAL A 71 -9.93 2.39 1.01
CA VAL A 71 -10.78 3.56 1.28
C VAL A 71 -12.15 3.31 0.64
N PRO A 72 -13.15 2.85 1.42
CA PRO A 72 -14.49 2.58 0.90
C PRO A 72 -15.25 3.86 0.51
N GLU A 73 -14.84 5.02 1.03
CA GLU A 73 -15.42 6.32 0.69
C GLU A 73 -15.16 6.75 -0.78
N CYS A 74 -14.18 6.14 -1.44
CA CYS A 74 -13.94 6.42 -2.85
C CYS A 74 -14.93 5.61 -3.71
N THR A 75 -15.78 6.32 -4.45
CA THR A 75 -16.83 5.76 -5.33
C THR A 75 -16.32 4.75 -6.37
N THR A 76 -15.02 4.71 -6.64
CA THR A 76 -14.39 3.73 -7.55
C THR A 76 -14.08 2.38 -6.88
N GLY A 77 -14.14 2.28 -5.55
CA GLY A 77 -13.96 1.04 -4.78
C GLY A 77 -12.56 0.42 -4.81
N ARG A 78 -11.60 1.01 -5.54
CA ARG A 78 -10.26 0.47 -5.79
C ARG A 78 -9.13 1.36 -5.29
N VAL A 79 -9.44 2.26 -4.36
CA VAL A 79 -8.45 3.19 -3.78
C VAL A 79 -7.94 2.62 -2.46
N VAL A 80 -6.63 2.60 -2.32
CA VAL A 80 -5.92 2.20 -1.12
C VAL A 80 -5.16 3.40 -0.57
N MET A 81 -5.05 3.48 0.74
CA MET A 81 -4.33 4.50 1.47
C MET A 81 -3.19 3.84 2.23
N LEU A 82 -1.98 4.29 1.97
CA LEU A 82 -0.81 4.02 2.79
C LEU A 82 -0.70 5.13 3.83
N GLN A 83 -0.98 4.78 5.07
CA GLN A 83 -0.86 5.67 6.22
C GLN A 83 0.45 5.36 6.93
N PHE A 84 1.31 6.37 7.05
CA PHE A 84 2.46 6.29 7.95
C PHE A 84 2.00 6.61 9.38
N LYS A 85 2.58 5.94 10.38
CA LYS A 85 2.41 6.22 11.80
C LYS A 85 3.49 7.18 12.28
N SER A 86 4.74 7.02 11.83
CA SER A 86 5.82 7.98 12.10
C SER A 86 5.59 9.33 11.44
N SER A 87 4.74 9.41 10.42
CA SER A 87 4.42 10.66 9.74
C SER A 87 2.93 10.82 9.55
N SER A 88 2.39 12.02 9.75
CA SER A 88 0.97 12.31 9.46
C SER A 88 0.64 12.31 7.96
N GLN A 89 1.62 11.97 7.11
CA GLN A 89 1.47 11.86 5.67
C GLN A 89 0.59 10.65 5.31
N LYS A 90 -0.38 10.90 4.43
CA LYS A 90 -1.26 9.88 3.86
C LYS A 90 -1.03 9.86 2.36
N LEU A 91 -0.66 8.70 1.83
CA LEU A 91 -0.53 8.51 0.40
C LEU A 91 -1.70 7.69 -0.09
N PHE A 92 -2.31 8.13 -1.19
CA PHE A 92 -3.43 7.46 -1.79
C PHE A 92 -2.96 6.85 -3.12
N PHE A 93 -3.33 5.60 -3.35
CA PHE A 93 -3.04 4.88 -4.58
C PHE A 93 -4.32 4.26 -5.10
N TRP A 94 -4.50 4.24 -6.41
CA TRP A 94 -5.65 3.57 -7.02
C TRP A 94 -5.17 2.35 -7.80
N LEU A 95 -5.71 1.19 -7.45
CA LEU A 95 -5.36 -0.08 -8.07
C LEU A 95 -5.84 -0.09 -9.52
N GLN A 96 -4.90 -0.33 -10.44
CA GLN A 96 -5.13 -0.43 -11.88
C GLN A 96 -5.18 -1.90 -12.34
N GLU A 97 -5.16 -2.85 -11.41
CA GLU A 97 -5.32 -4.26 -11.76
C GLU A 97 -6.70 -4.53 -12.34
N ALA A 98 -6.74 -5.44 -13.32
CA ALA A 98 -7.97 -5.79 -14.00
C ALA A 98 -8.92 -6.59 -13.08
N ASN A 99 -8.35 -7.31 -12.12
CA ASN A 99 -9.07 -8.25 -11.27
C ASN A 99 -9.04 -7.78 -9.81
N THR A 100 -10.23 -7.52 -9.26
CA THR A 100 -10.42 -7.05 -7.88
C THR A 100 -10.21 -8.14 -6.83
N ASP A 101 -10.26 -9.41 -7.23
CA ASP A 101 -9.99 -10.56 -6.34
C ASP A 101 -8.57 -10.49 -5.74
N ARG A 102 -7.63 -9.94 -6.52
CA ARG A 102 -6.24 -9.78 -6.09
C ARG A 102 -6.03 -8.58 -5.18
N ASP A 103 -6.97 -7.64 -5.11
CA ASP A 103 -6.81 -6.42 -4.33
C ASP A 103 -6.66 -6.77 -2.84
N GLN A 104 -7.50 -7.67 -2.32
CA GLN A 104 -7.41 -8.14 -0.94
C GLN A 104 -6.09 -8.87 -0.66
N ILE A 105 -5.65 -9.72 -1.59
CA ILE A 105 -4.39 -10.46 -1.47
C ILE A 105 -3.20 -9.49 -1.44
N ILE A 106 -3.20 -8.48 -2.30
CA ILE A 106 -2.17 -7.43 -2.33
C ILE A 106 -2.13 -6.67 -1.00
N LEU A 107 -3.29 -6.29 -0.45
CA LEU A 107 -3.34 -5.63 0.86
C LEU A 107 -2.82 -6.52 1.98
N GLN A 108 -3.24 -7.79 2.01
CA GLN A 108 -2.79 -8.74 3.02
C GLN A 108 -1.29 -8.99 2.92
N GLN A 109 -0.75 -9.17 1.72
CA GLN A 109 0.68 -9.34 1.50
C GLN A 109 1.46 -8.08 1.85
N ALA A 110 0.99 -6.90 1.44
CA ALA A 110 1.62 -5.63 1.79
C ALA A 110 1.69 -5.44 3.30
N ASN A 111 0.57 -5.59 4.00
CA ASN A 111 0.55 -5.48 5.46
C ASN A 111 1.37 -6.59 6.11
N ALA A 112 1.38 -7.81 5.59
CA ALA A 112 2.24 -8.87 6.11
C ALA A 112 3.73 -8.54 5.95
N LEU A 113 4.15 -7.91 4.85
CA LEU A 113 5.53 -7.48 4.65
C LEU A 113 5.91 -6.33 5.60
N ILE A 114 4.99 -5.38 5.79
CA ILE A 114 5.20 -4.27 6.74
C ILE A 114 5.22 -4.81 8.18
N SER A 115 4.36 -5.77 8.51
CA SER A 115 4.32 -6.37 9.85
C SER A 115 5.38 -7.44 10.07
N GLN A 116 6.07 -7.96 9.05
CA GLN A 116 7.05 -9.05 9.21
C GLN A 116 8.26 -8.70 10.11
N GLY A 117 8.49 -7.42 10.41
CA GLY A 117 9.46 -7.01 11.44
C GLY A 117 8.86 -6.79 12.83
N GLN A 118 7.57 -7.06 13.03
CA GLN A 118 6.88 -7.12 14.32
C GLN A 118 6.18 -8.48 14.44
N GLU A 119 6.74 -9.37 15.26
CA GLU A 119 6.04 -10.58 15.68
C GLU A 119 4.68 -10.20 16.31
N GLU A 120 3.61 -10.71 15.69
CA GLU A 120 2.24 -10.92 16.20
C GLU A 120 1.56 -9.83 17.05
N THR A 121 0.48 -9.23 16.51
CA THR A 121 -0.71 -8.93 17.33
C THR A 121 -1.98 -9.30 16.57
N GLY A 122 -2.61 -10.39 16.99
CA GLY A 122 -3.87 -10.86 16.43
C GLY A 122 -5.07 -9.98 16.76
N GLN A 123 -6.15 -10.21 16.03
CA GLN A 123 -7.54 -10.11 16.48
C GLN A 123 -8.39 -10.94 15.50
N PHE A 124 -8.60 -12.19 15.88
CA PHE A 124 -9.85 -12.87 15.57
C PHE A 124 -10.90 -12.14 16.42
N GLU A 125 -11.88 -11.51 15.77
CA GLU A 125 -12.98 -10.85 16.49
C GLU A 125 -13.73 -11.87 17.35
N ASP A 126 -13.88 -11.53 18.63
CA ASP A 126 -14.75 -12.16 19.61
C ASP A 126 -16.18 -12.37 19.06
N GLU A 127 -16.62 -13.63 18.95
CA GLU A 127 -18.02 -13.98 19.19
C GLU A 127 -18.08 -14.77 20.50
N ASP A 128 -18.13 -14.04 21.63
CA ASP A 128 -18.46 -14.59 22.94
C ASP A 128 -20.00 -14.78 23.05
N VAL A 129 -20.38 -16.05 23.18
CA VAL A 129 -21.41 -16.60 24.06
C VAL A 129 -22.72 -15.80 24.23
N THR A 130 -23.80 -16.33 23.64
CA THR A 130 -25.09 -16.37 24.34
C THR A 130 -25.35 -17.81 24.79
N MET A 131 -25.09 -18.11 26.06
CA MET A 131 -25.74 -19.21 26.77
C MET A 131 -27.17 -18.76 27.07
N GLU A 132 -28.15 -19.54 26.61
CA GLU A 132 -29.49 -19.57 27.19
C GLU A 132 -29.77 -20.98 27.73
#